data_AF-A0A7Z0WIQ8-F1
#
_entry.id   AF-A0A7Z0WIQ8-F1
#
_cell.length_a   1.000
_cell.length_b   1.000
_cell.length_c   1.000
_cell.angle_alpha   90.00
_cell.angle_beta   90.00
_cell.angle_gamma   90.00
#
_symmetry.space_group_name_H-M   'P 1'
#
loop_
_entity.id
_entity.type
_entity.pdbx_description
1 polymer ?
#
loop_
_entity_poly.entity_id
_entity_poly.type
_entity_poly.pdbx_seq_one_letter_code
_entity_poly.pdbx_strand_id
1 'polypeptide(L)'
;MEGYDLSREWRETVRAFSGTEWATIYEFPLTMNGCSLQRFYVRWRAVNEQSTVQTTFVSVDDIVLEGPVDGAAGWMSGYGCGQPAFRMKSSTDESTLTDVVVEVQQWNASV
;
A
#
# COMPACT_ATOMS: atom_id res chain seq x y z
N MET A 1 -18.14 6.44 -21.70
CA MET A 1 -17.53 5.22 -22.29
C MET A 1 -17.23 4.32 -21.10
N GLU A 2 -17.75 3.09 -21.01
CA GLU A 2 -17.52 2.24 -19.83
C GLU A 2 -16.04 1.88 -19.74
N GLY A 3 -15.32 2.43 -18.76
CA GLY A 3 -13.87 2.33 -18.67
C GLY A 3 -13.31 2.94 -17.39
N TYR A 4 -11.98 3.02 -17.33
CA TYR A 4 -11.26 3.70 -16.26
C TYR A 4 -10.28 4.69 -16.87
N ASP A 5 -10.23 5.89 -16.30
CA ASP A 5 -9.27 6.93 -16.66
C ASP A 5 -8.20 7.06 -15.57
N LEU A 6 -6.94 7.15 -15.97
CA LEU A 6 -5.85 7.45 -15.05
C LEU A 6 -6.06 8.86 -14.51
N SER A 7 -6.33 8.95 -13.21
CA SER A 7 -6.66 10.21 -12.53
C SER A 7 -5.39 10.91 -12.04
N ARG A 8 -4.51 10.17 -11.35
CA ARG A 8 -3.24 10.70 -10.84
C ARG A 8 -2.23 9.59 -10.57
N GLU A 9 -0.97 9.98 -10.55
CA GLU A 9 0.16 9.14 -10.12
C GLU A 9 1.00 9.90 -9.11
N TRP A 10 1.51 9.19 -8.10
CA TRP A 10 2.41 9.79 -7.12
C TRP A 10 3.37 8.76 -6.53
N ARG A 11 4.40 9.27 -5.88
CA ARG A 11 5.42 8.49 -5.18
C ARG A 11 5.62 9.02 -3.77
N GLU A 12 5.73 8.13 -2.82
CA GLU A 12 5.93 8.44 -1.40
C GLU A 12 6.87 7.43 -0.74
N THR A 13 7.33 7.77 0.46
CA THR A 13 8.10 6.87 1.31
C THR A 13 7.36 6.66 2.62
N VAL A 14 7.08 5.40 2.95
CA VAL A 14 6.43 4.99 4.20
C VAL A 14 7.47 4.34 5.11
N ARG A 15 7.55 4.77 6.37
CA ARG A 15 8.41 4.13 7.36
C ARG A 15 7.68 2.98 8.04
N ALA A 16 8.11 1.75 7.73
CA ALA A 16 7.55 0.54 8.30
C ALA A 16 8.39 0.07 9.49
N PHE A 17 7.77 -0.01 10.67
CA PHE A 17 8.40 -0.54 11.88
C PHE A 17 8.10 -2.02 12.06
N SER A 18 8.95 -2.71 12.82
CA SER A 18 8.65 -4.06 13.33
C SER A 18 7.55 -3.99 14.39
N GLY A 19 6.68 -4.98 14.43
CA GLY A 19 5.61 -5.05 15.42
C GLY A 19 4.27 -5.42 14.80
N THR A 20 3.20 -4.99 15.45
CA THR A 20 1.83 -5.32 15.04
C THR A 20 1.17 -4.23 14.20
N GLU A 21 1.62 -2.98 14.33
CA GLU A 21 1.04 -1.81 13.69
C GLU A 21 1.38 -1.74 12.20
N TRP A 22 0.43 -1.21 11.43
CA TRP A 22 0.60 -0.98 10.01
C TRP A 22 0.96 0.48 9.75
N ALA A 23 2.01 0.70 8.97
CA ALA A 23 2.34 2.00 8.42
C ALA A 23 1.60 2.19 7.09
N THR A 24 0.86 3.27 6.95
CA THR A 24 0.07 3.62 5.78
C THR A 24 0.62 4.87 5.08
N ILE A 25 0.09 5.15 3.88
CA ILE A 25 0.41 6.37 3.14
C ILE A 25 -0.39 7.53 3.73
N TYR A 26 0.26 8.67 3.99
CA TYR A 26 -0.43 9.83 4.54
C TYR A 26 -1.46 10.38 3.55
N GLU A 27 -2.66 10.72 4.03
CA GLU A 27 -3.76 11.25 3.21
C GLU A 27 -4.09 10.41 1.95
N PHE A 28 -3.99 9.08 2.06
CA PHE A 28 -4.38 8.19 0.96
C PHE A 28 -5.88 8.39 0.63
N PRO A 29 -6.27 8.46 -0.66
CA PRO A 29 -7.63 8.84 -1.06
C PRO A 29 -8.61 7.66 -1.02
N LEU A 30 -8.56 6.85 0.03
CA LEU A 30 -9.56 5.79 0.24
C LEU A 30 -10.90 6.39 0.69
N THR A 31 -11.97 5.62 0.50
CA THR A 31 -13.35 6.03 0.75
C THR A 31 -14.06 4.95 1.54
N MET A 32 -15.07 5.31 2.35
CA MET A 32 -15.98 4.32 2.94
C MET A 32 -17.05 3.80 1.97
N ASN A 33 -17.37 4.59 0.94
CA ASN A 33 -18.45 4.31 0.00
C ASN A 33 -17.95 4.45 -1.43
N GLY A 34 -18.51 3.65 -2.34
CA GLY A 34 -18.14 3.72 -3.75
C GLY A 34 -16.78 3.09 -4.05
N CYS A 35 -16.41 2.01 -3.34
CA CYS A 35 -15.13 1.30 -3.52
C CYS A 35 -14.81 1.00 -5.00
N SER A 36 -15.82 0.68 -5.79
CA SER A 36 -15.68 0.32 -7.21
C SER A 36 -15.42 1.52 -8.14
N LEU A 37 -15.63 2.75 -7.66
CA LEU A 37 -15.47 3.98 -8.45
C LEU A 37 -14.01 4.36 -8.68
N GLN A 38 -13.08 3.72 -7.97
CA GLN A 38 -11.66 3.91 -8.16
C GLN A 38 -10.87 2.61 -7.95
N ARG A 39 -9.73 2.51 -8.62
CA ARG A 39 -8.73 1.46 -8.45
C ARG A 39 -7.36 2.04 -8.18
N PHE A 40 -6.60 1.35 -7.35
CA PHE A 40 -5.22 1.67 -7.10
C PHE A 40 -4.33 0.55 -7.62
N TYR A 41 -3.29 0.92 -8.37
CA TYR A 41 -2.17 0.04 -8.69
C TYR A 41 -0.95 0.57 -7.97
N VAL A 42 -0.36 -0.28 -7.13
CA VAL A 42 0.71 0.11 -6.21
C VAL A 42 1.92 -0.76 -6.50
N ARG A 43 3.05 -0.11 -6.76
CA ARG A 43 4.37 -0.74 -6.81
C ARG A 43 5.14 -0.29 -5.59
N TRP A 44 5.90 -1.20 -4.98
CA TRP A 44 6.62 -0.86 -3.76
C TRP A 44 7.95 -1.61 -3.67
N ARG A 45 8.92 -1.04 -2.96
CA ARG A 45 10.12 -1.73 -2.53
C ARG A 45 10.62 -1.22 -1.18
N ALA A 46 11.12 -2.13 -0.36
CA ALA A 46 11.94 -1.79 0.79
C ALA A 46 13.23 -1.10 0.32
N VAL A 47 13.66 -0.09 1.08
CA VAL A 47 14.96 0.57 0.89
C VAL A 47 16.08 -0.32 1.42
N ASN A 48 15.84 -1.00 2.54
CA ASN A 48 16.77 -2.00 3.06
C ASN A 48 16.51 -3.36 2.41
N GLU A 49 17.46 -3.82 1.59
CA GLU A 49 17.39 -5.12 0.90
C GLU A 49 17.51 -6.32 1.84
N GLN A 50 18.00 -6.11 3.07
CA GLN A 50 18.06 -7.13 4.11
C GLN A 50 16.71 -7.30 4.85
N SER A 51 15.78 -6.36 4.67
CA SER A 51 14.47 -6.38 5.31
C SER A 51 13.43 -7.15 4.50
N THR A 52 12.65 -7.98 5.19
CA THR A 52 11.38 -8.49 4.69
C THR A 52 10.25 -7.61 5.21
N VAL A 53 9.48 -7.03 4.31
CA VAL A 53 8.28 -6.25 4.59
C VAL A 53 7.07 -7.14 4.38
N GLN A 54 6.13 -7.08 5.32
CA GLN A 54 4.79 -7.58 5.11
C GLN A 54 3.91 -6.43 4.62
N THR A 55 3.08 -6.69 3.62
CA THR A 55 2.18 -5.70 3.03
C THR A 55 0.78 -6.26 2.80
N THR A 56 -0.23 -5.37 2.85
CA THR A 56 -1.64 -5.68 2.61
C THR A 56 -2.41 -4.40 2.24
N PHE A 57 -3.71 -4.51 2.02
CA PHE A 57 -4.65 -3.39 2.05
C PHE A 57 -5.39 -3.34 3.40
N VAL A 58 -5.51 -2.14 3.97
CA VAL A 58 -6.33 -1.88 5.16
C VAL A 58 -7.42 -0.84 4.87
N SER A 59 -8.54 -0.90 5.59
CA SER A 59 -9.63 0.08 5.50
C SER A 59 -9.31 1.39 6.22
N VAL A 60 -10.28 2.31 6.27
CA VAL A 60 -10.21 3.54 7.08
C VAL A 60 -10.14 3.27 8.59
N ASP A 61 -10.58 2.09 9.02
CA ASP A 61 -10.59 1.64 10.42
C ASP A 61 -9.45 0.65 10.71
N ASP A 62 -8.40 0.66 9.88
CA ASP A 62 -7.23 -0.23 9.95
C ASP A 62 -7.58 -1.74 9.91
N ILE A 63 -8.74 -2.09 9.35
CA ILE A 63 -9.14 -3.49 9.16
C ILE A 63 -8.42 -4.05 7.94
N VAL A 64 -7.71 -5.17 8.13
CA VAL A 64 -7.08 -5.92 7.03
C VAL A 64 -8.13 -6.43 6.06
N LEU A 65 -8.03 -6.01 4.80
CA LEU A 65 -8.98 -6.34 3.73
C LEU A 65 -8.55 -7.57 2.93
N GLU A 66 -7.25 -7.82 2.86
CA GLU A 66 -6.66 -8.92 2.10
C GLU A 66 -5.58 -9.65 2.92
N GLY A 67 -5.35 -10.93 2.62
CA GLY A 67 -4.30 -11.69 3.28
C GLY A 67 -2.92 -11.04 3.07
N PRO A 68 -2.16 -10.72 4.14
CA PRO A 68 -0.86 -10.08 3.96
C PRO A 68 0.13 -10.96 3.21
N VAL A 69 0.97 -10.31 2.40
CA VAL A 69 2.06 -10.95 1.65
C VAL A 69 3.40 -10.40 2.09
N ASP A 70 4.45 -11.23 2.05
CA ASP A 70 5.79 -10.86 2.49
C ASP A 70 6.73 -10.71 1.30
N GLY A 71 7.64 -9.74 1.35
CA GLY A 71 8.70 -9.57 0.35
C GLY A 71 9.58 -8.35 0.61
N ALA A 72 10.57 -8.14 -0.25
CA ALA A 72 11.38 -6.91 -0.27
C ALA A 72 10.90 -5.91 -1.34
N ALA A 73 10.10 -6.36 -2.31
CA ALA A 73 9.48 -5.54 -3.34
C ALA A 73 8.28 -6.28 -3.94
N GLY A 74 7.40 -5.55 -4.59
CA GLY A 74 6.26 -6.15 -5.26
C GLY A 74 5.33 -5.15 -5.92
N TRP A 75 4.21 -5.68 -6.38
CA TRP A 75 3.07 -4.90 -6.85
C TRP A 75 1.80 -5.44 -6.19
N MET A 76 0.82 -4.58 -6.01
CA MET A 76 -0.52 -4.93 -5.54
C MET A 76 -1.55 -4.01 -6.20
N SER A 77 -2.80 -4.45 -6.24
CA SER A 77 -3.90 -3.65 -6.76
C SER A 77 -5.12 -3.80 -5.89
N GLY A 78 -5.82 -2.69 -5.64
CA GLY A 78 -6.99 -2.66 -4.77
C GLY A 78 -8.06 -1.71 -5.28
N TYR A 79 -9.20 -1.73 -4.58
CA TYR A 79 -10.33 -0.83 -4.82
C TYR A 79 -10.27 0.37 -3.88
N GLY A 80 -11.18 1.33 -4.08
CA GLY A 80 -11.28 2.58 -3.34
C GLY A 80 -11.46 2.50 -1.83
N CYS A 81 -11.75 1.32 -1.26
CA CYS A 81 -11.99 1.18 0.18
C CYS A 81 -10.78 0.68 0.97
N GLY A 82 -9.66 0.46 0.29
CA GLY A 82 -8.41 0.06 0.92
C GLY A 82 -7.28 1.02 0.59
N GLN A 83 -6.34 1.15 1.53
CA GLN A 83 -5.05 1.76 1.30
C GLN A 83 -3.93 0.75 1.51
N PRO A 84 -2.80 0.87 0.78
CA PRO A 84 -1.65 0.00 1.00
C PRO A 84 -1.07 0.24 2.38
N ALA A 85 -0.71 -0.85 3.04
CA ALA A 85 -0.20 -0.85 4.39
C ALA A 85 1.06 -1.73 4.46
N PHE A 86 2.01 -1.34 5.30
CA PHE A 86 3.33 -1.96 5.38
C PHE A 86 3.75 -2.11 6.84
N ARG A 87 4.37 -3.23 7.18
CA ARG A 87 5.11 -3.38 8.43
C ARG A 87 6.34 -4.22 8.20
N MET A 88 7.38 -3.98 8.98
CA MET A 88 8.59 -4.77 8.88
C MET A 88 8.36 -6.12 9.58
N LYS A 89 8.64 -7.21 8.88
CA LYS A 89 8.49 -8.56 9.43
C LYS A 89 9.79 -9.06 10.06
N SER A 90 10.91 -8.88 9.36
CA SER A 90 12.23 -9.34 9.79
C SER A 90 13.34 -8.62 9.02
N SER A 91 14.56 -8.67 9.53
CA SER A 91 15.78 -8.34 8.78
C SER A 91 16.93 -9.26 9.20
N THR A 92 17.90 -9.42 8.31
CA THR A 92 19.19 -10.10 8.58
C THR A 92 20.24 -9.17 9.19
N ASP A 93 20.00 -7.85 9.25
CA ASP A 93 20.93 -6.82 9.77
C ASP A 93 20.53 -6.23 11.14
N GLU A 94 19.63 -6.90 11.86
CA GLU A 94 19.11 -6.48 13.17
C GLU A 94 18.33 -5.15 13.19
N SER A 95 18.05 -4.54 12.02
CA SER A 95 17.18 -3.37 11.97
C SER A 95 15.75 -3.69 12.44
N THR A 96 15.11 -2.72 13.09
CA THR A 96 13.71 -2.78 13.54
C THR A 96 12.78 -1.91 12.70
N LEU A 97 13.31 -1.24 11.67
CA LEU A 97 12.53 -0.47 10.72
C LEU A 97 13.12 -0.55 9.31
N THR A 98 12.29 -0.27 8.32
CA THR A 98 12.72 0.03 6.96
C THR A 98 11.82 1.10 6.36
N ASP A 99 12.43 1.95 5.54
CA ASP A 99 11.66 2.80 4.65
C ASP A 99 11.20 1.98 3.44
N VAL A 100 9.99 2.23 2.97
CA VAL A 100 9.37 1.59 1.80
C VAL A 100 9.03 2.67 0.80
N VAL A 101 9.64 2.61 -0.38
CA VAL A 101 9.28 3.48 -1.49
C VAL A 101 8.04 2.92 -2.16
N VAL A 102 7.02 3.74 -2.34
CA VAL A 102 5.73 3.35 -2.90
C VAL A 102 5.38 4.26 -4.07
N GLU A 103 4.99 3.67 -5.19
CA GLU A 103 4.50 4.36 -6.38
C GLU A 103 3.06 3.93 -6.65
N VAL A 104 2.15 4.88 -6.70
CA VAL A 104 0.71 4.63 -6.80
C VAL A 104 0.16 5.25 -8.07
N GLN A 105 -0.67 4.49 -8.77
CA GLN A 105 -1.56 4.97 -9.82
C GLN A 105 -3.00 4.87 -9.32
N GLN A 106 -3.75 5.98 -9.37
CA GLN A 106 -5.18 6.00 -9.12
C GLN A 106 -5.94 6.11 -10.44
N TRP A 107 -6.86 5.19 -10.64
CA TRP A 107 -7.74 5.12 -11.79
C TRP A 107 -9.18 5.32 -11.35
N ASN A 108 -9.91 6.23 -11.96
CA ASN A 108 -11.30 6.49 -11.64
C ASN A 108 -12.21 5.93 -12.73
N ALA A 109 -13.41 5.46 -12.37
CA ALA A 109 -14.39 5.01 -13.34
C ALA A 109 -14.78 6.19 -14.26
N SER A 110 -14.72 5.97 -15.57
CA SER A 110 -15.12 6.95 -16.58
C SER A 110 -16.62 7.21 -16.51
N VAL A 111 -17.02 8.48 -16.68
CA VAL A 111 -18.43 8.92 -16.69
C VAL A 111 -19.03 8.82 -18.11
#